data_AF-A0A4V1SIG0-F1
#
_entry.id   AF-A0A4V1SIG0-F1
#
_cell.length_a   1.000
_cell.length_b   1.000
_cell.length_c   1.000
_cell.angle_alpha   90.00
_cell.angle_beta   90.00
_cell.angle_gamma   90.00
#
_symmetry.space_group_name_H-M   'P 1'
#
loop_
_entity.id
_entity.type
_entity.pdbx_description
1 polymer ?
#
loop_
_entity_poly.entity_id
_entity_poly.type
_entity_poly.pdbx_seq_one_letter_code
_entity_poly.pdbx_strand_id
1 'polypeptide(L)'
;AVVLDVVLNHSCDQSPMVQLYRDAGGPTLSNPWYNRVATHPLNVCNDFNHASQYTKYFTKNVIKFWLQNYRIDGYRFDLAKGFTQTNSGTADNATNQANWAAYDASRIAIWKDYYQTMVATDATLYPILEHFAAYQEETELANYGFMIWGNMNSYYNQATMGRSDAPWDLSYGYYGASYGGRGWNGPNLVAYMESHDEERLMYKNEQYGNTNASGTYNIRTLATGLQRNELAAALFFTQPGPRMIWQFGEVGYDYSINTCADGTTIKNVSEKKMNEIFAVAA
;
A
#
# COMPACT_ATOMS: atom_id res chain seq x y z
N ALA A 1 3.90 -18.84 4.56
CA ALA A 1 4.32 -17.61 5.23
C ALA A 1 3.08 -16.74 5.42
N VAL A 2 2.87 -16.17 6.59
CA VAL A 2 1.75 -15.26 6.92
C VAL A 2 2.34 -13.89 7.22
N VAL A 3 1.92 -12.88 6.46
CA VAL A 3 2.31 -11.48 6.66
C VAL A 3 1.14 -10.74 7.30
N LEU A 4 1.40 -10.00 8.38
CA LEU A 4 0.37 -9.24 9.09
C LEU A 4 0.38 -7.77 8.65
N ASP A 5 -0.79 -7.25 8.30
CA ASP A 5 -1.01 -5.82 8.16
C ASP A 5 -0.93 -5.14 9.53
N VAL A 6 -0.09 -4.11 9.64
CA VAL A 6 0.15 -3.39 10.89
C VAL A 6 0.02 -1.88 10.66
N VAL A 7 -0.99 -1.33 11.30
CA VAL A 7 -1.27 0.11 11.34
C VAL A 7 -0.65 0.70 12.61
N LEU A 8 0.53 1.31 12.46
CA LEU A 8 1.23 1.99 13.55
C LEU A 8 1.56 3.46 13.25
N ASN A 9 1.06 4.00 12.13
CA ASN A 9 1.18 5.43 11.82
C ASN A 9 0.17 6.30 12.58
N HIS A 10 -0.98 5.74 12.97
CA HIS A 10 -2.01 6.44 13.74
C HIS A 10 -2.75 5.51 14.71
N SER A 11 -3.55 6.08 15.61
CA SER A 11 -4.66 5.36 16.24
C SER A 11 -5.88 6.27 16.47
N CYS A 12 -7.07 5.69 16.51
CA CYS A 12 -8.33 6.43 16.61
C CYS A 12 -8.81 6.60 18.06
N ASP A 13 -9.84 7.40 18.26
CA ASP A 13 -10.33 7.85 19.57
C ASP A 13 -10.70 6.72 20.55
N GLN A 14 -10.96 5.52 20.04
CA GLN A 14 -11.20 4.32 20.87
C GLN A 14 -9.93 3.72 21.48
N SER A 15 -8.75 4.12 21.02
CA SER A 15 -7.46 3.69 21.57
C SER A 15 -7.31 4.15 23.03
N PRO A 16 -6.95 3.26 23.97
CA PRO A 16 -6.73 3.66 25.37
C PRO A 16 -5.60 4.68 25.51
N MET A 17 -4.61 4.64 24.61
CA MET A 17 -3.52 5.63 24.57
C MET A 17 -4.04 7.03 24.23
N VAL A 18 -5.06 7.13 23.36
CA VAL A 18 -5.71 8.40 23.04
C VAL A 18 -6.59 8.83 24.21
N GLN A 19 -7.45 7.95 24.74
CA GLN A 19 -8.38 8.28 25.83
C GLN A 19 -7.67 8.77 27.11
N LEU A 20 -6.49 8.24 27.42
CA LEU A 20 -5.69 8.69 28.57
C LEU A 20 -5.16 10.12 28.43
N TYR A 21 -4.97 10.61 27.19
CA TYR A 21 -4.29 11.87 26.91
C TYR A 21 -5.07 12.72 25.88
N ARG A 22 -6.39 12.85 26.07
CA ARG A 22 -7.26 13.60 25.16
C ARG A 22 -7.78 14.89 25.79
N ASP A 23 -7.62 16.00 25.06
CA ASP A 23 -8.28 17.27 25.30
C ASP A 23 -9.32 17.55 24.19
N ALA A 24 -10.08 18.64 24.31
CA ALA A 24 -11.06 19.06 23.29
C ALA A 24 -10.45 19.32 21.90
N GLY A 25 -9.14 19.58 21.83
CA GLY A 25 -8.41 19.87 20.58
C GLY A 25 -7.52 18.73 20.08
N GLY A 26 -7.70 17.50 20.57
CA GLY A 26 -6.84 16.35 20.25
C GLY A 26 -5.92 15.96 21.42
N PRO A 27 -4.78 15.29 21.15
CA PRO A 27 -3.86 14.86 22.19
C PRO A 27 -3.38 16.03 23.08
N THR A 28 -3.30 15.80 24.40
CA THR A 28 -2.88 16.83 25.37
C THR A 28 -1.43 17.25 25.16
N LEU A 29 -1.00 18.39 25.69
CA LEU A 29 0.41 18.83 25.59
C LEU A 29 1.39 17.89 26.32
N SER A 30 0.91 17.15 27.33
CA SER A 30 1.70 16.17 28.08
C SER A 30 1.65 14.76 27.49
N ASN A 31 0.93 14.57 26.37
CA ASN A 31 0.81 13.26 25.75
C ASN A 31 2.20 12.78 25.26
N PRO A 32 2.60 11.53 25.55
CA PRO A 32 3.93 11.06 25.17
C PRO A 32 3.99 10.39 23.78
N TRP A 33 2.85 10.18 23.11
CA TRP A 33 2.75 9.26 21.97
C TRP A 33 2.51 9.93 20.62
N TYR A 34 1.74 11.02 20.58
CA TYR A 34 1.15 11.58 19.38
C TYR A 34 1.68 12.97 19.06
N ASN A 35 1.70 13.30 17.77
CA ASN A 35 1.77 14.67 17.33
C ASN A 35 0.44 15.35 17.69
N ARG A 36 0.50 16.52 18.36
CA ARG A 36 -0.71 17.27 18.72
C ARG A 36 -1.48 17.76 17.48
N VAL A 37 -0.75 18.04 16.40
CA VAL A 37 -1.28 18.30 15.07
C VAL A 37 -0.59 17.34 14.12
N ALA A 38 -1.36 16.67 13.27
CA ALA A 38 -0.81 15.75 12.28
C ALA A 38 0.21 16.42 11.37
N THR A 39 1.20 15.65 10.94
CA THR A 39 2.34 16.15 10.14
C THR A 39 2.14 16.00 8.64
N HIS A 40 1.07 15.33 8.20
CA HIS A 40 0.86 14.99 6.80
C HIS A 40 -0.63 15.01 6.40
N PRO A 41 -0.92 15.19 5.09
CA PRO A 41 -2.28 15.52 4.62
C PRO A 41 -3.25 14.34 4.60
N LEU A 42 -2.73 13.12 4.76
CA LEU A 42 -3.47 11.87 4.65
C LEU A 42 -3.54 11.12 5.99
N ASN A 43 -3.39 11.85 7.09
CA ASN A 43 -3.58 11.31 8.43
C ASN A 43 -5.05 10.92 8.63
N VAL A 44 -5.26 9.74 9.21
CA VAL A 44 -6.59 9.15 9.38
C VAL A 44 -7.22 9.57 10.73
N CYS A 45 -6.45 9.48 11.82
CA CYS A 45 -6.91 9.77 13.19
C CYS A 45 -5.87 10.55 14.01
N ASN A 46 -5.34 9.99 15.11
CA ASN A 46 -4.29 10.63 15.91
C ASN A 46 -2.92 10.15 15.42
N ASP A 47 -2.14 11.07 14.86
CA ASP A 47 -0.83 10.85 14.24
C ASP A 47 0.25 10.49 15.29
N PHE A 48 0.85 9.30 15.18
CA PHE A 48 1.90 8.88 16.12
C PHE A 48 3.18 9.69 15.92
N ASN A 49 3.75 10.20 17.02
CA ASN A 49 5.05 10.84 17.01
C ASN A 49 6.17 9.80 17.10
N HIS A 50 6.63 9.28 15.97
CA HIS A 50 7.75 8.34 15.88
C HIS A 50 9.13 8.94 16.18
N ALA A 51 9.27 10.24 16.48
CA ALA A 51 10.48 10.75 17.17
C ALA A 51 10.43 10.56 18.69
N SER A 52 9.24 10.37 19.29
CA SER A 52 9.11 10.08 20.71
C SER A 52 9.72 8.72 21.06
N GLN A 53 10.50 8.69 22.14
CA GLN A 53 11.05 7.43 22.67
C GLN A 53 9.96 6.48 23.15
N TYR A 54 8.84 7.02 23.64
CA TYR A 54 7.71 6.21 24.08
C TYR A 54 7.03 5.52 22.90
N THR A 55 6.77 6.25 21.82
CA THR A 55 6.21 5.67 20.59
C THR A 55 7.15 4.63 19.98
N LYS A 56 8.45 4.93 19.86
CA LYS A 56 9.44 3.95 19.39
C LYS A 56 9.43 2.69 20.25
N TYR A 57 9.41 2.84 21.58
CA TYR A 57 9.35 1.72 22.49
C TYR A 57 8.08 0.89 22.30
N PHE A 58 6.91 1.53 22.20
CA PHE A 58 5.65 0.85 21.92
C PHE A 58 5.69 0.09 20.60
N THR A 59 6.03 0.76 19.50
CA THR A 59 6.14 0.16 18.15
C THR A 59 7.07 -1.05 18.14
N LYS A 60 8.26 -0.94 18.75
CA LYS A 60 9.22 -2.05 18.84
C LYS A 60 8.70 -3.24 19.64
N ASN A 61 7.89 -3.01 20.67
CA ASN A 61 7.28 -4.09 21.43
C ASN A 61 6.13 -4.75 20.66
N VAL A 62 5.32 -3.99 19.90
CA VAL A 62 4.28 -4.57 19.03
C VAL A 62 4.92 -5.48 17.97
N ILE A 63 6.02 -5.03 17.34
CA ILE A 63 6.81 -5.82 16.39
C ILE A 63 7.30 -7.13 17.04
N LYS A 64 7.91 -7.05 18.23
CA LYS A 64 8.38 -8.26 18.92
C LYS A 64 7.23 -9.21 19.26
N PHE A 65 6.13 -8.65 19.75
CA PHE A 65 5.00 -9.42 20.25
C PHE A 65 4.41 -10.33 19.18
N TRP A 66 4.08 -9.79 18.01
CA TRP A 66 3.45 -10.58 16.95
C TRP A 66 4.41 -11.60 16.33
N LEU A 67 5.67 -11.23 16.03
CA LEU A 67 6.68 -12.18 15.54
C LEU A 67 6.90 -13.34 16.53
N GLN A 68 7.04 -13.05 17.82
CA GLN A 68 7.42 -14.07 18.81
C GLN A 68 6.24 -14.92 19.32
N ASN A 69 5.07 -14.31 19.51
CA ASN A 69 3.93 -14.98 20.15
C ASN A 69 2.95 -15.56 19.14
N TYR A 70 2.76 -14.90 17.99
CA TYR A 70 1.85 -15.34 16.93
C TYR A 70 2.58 -16.00 15.76
N ARG A 71 3.92 -15.92 15.72
CA ARG A 71 4.77 -16.63 14.74
C ARG A 71 4.39 -16.32 13.30
N ILE A 72 4.04 -15.06 13.05
CA ILE A 72 3.91 -14.54 11.69
C ILE A 72 5.28 -14.43 11.03
N ASP A 73 5.30 -14.45 9.71
CA ASP A 73 6.52 -14.47 8.89
C ASP A 73 6.90 -13.06 8.40
N GLY A 74 6.15 -12.02 8.74
CA GLY A 74 6.46 -10.66 8.32
C GLY A 74 5.33 -9.67 8.54
N TYR A 75 5.56 -8.46 8.04
CA TYR A 75 4.62 -7.35 8.13
C TYR A 75 4.41 -6.67 6.80
N ARG A 76 3.20 -6.16 6.59
CA ARG A 76 2.98 -4.96 5.79
C ARG A 76 2.69 -3.80 6.72
N PHE A 77 3.52 -2.76 6.66
CA PHE A 77 3.22 -1.53 7.38
C PHE A 77 2.36 -0.61 6.51
N ASP A 78 1.15 -0.37 6.99
CA ASP A 78 0.17 0.49 6.33
C ASP A 78 0.53 1.96 6.48
N LEU A 79 0.29 2.68 5.39
CA LEU A 79 0.59 4.09 5.24
C LEU A 79 2.01 4.39 5.71
N ALA A 80 3.00 3.62 5.23
CA ALA A 80 4.37 3.67 5.76
C ALA A 80 5.03 5.06 5.61
N LYS A 81 4.54 5.89 4.69
CA LYS A 81 4.94 7.30 4.57
C LYS A 81 4.55 8.17 5.78
N GLY A 82 3.54 7.76 6.55
CA GLY A 82 3.02 8.45 7.73
C GLY A 82 3.98 8.41 8.91
N PHE A 83 4.99 7.54 8.88
CA PHE A 83 6.05 7.45 9.89
C PHE A 83 7.09 8.57 9.73
N THR A 84 6.61 9.82 9.65
CA THR A 84 7.40 11.02 9.42
C THR A 84 7.23 12.00 10.57
N GLN A 85 8.22 12.88 10.72
CA GLN A 85 8.08 14.10 11.53
C GLN A 85 8.27 15.37 10.70
N THR A 86 8.45 15.23 9.40
CA THR A 86 8.51 16.34 8.46
C THR A 86 7.09 16.83 8.21
N ASN A 87 6.81 18.06 8.64
CA ASN A 87 5.49 18.63 8.46
C ASN A 87 5.27 19.06 7.01
N SER A 88 4.36 18.37 6.33
CA SER A 88 3.93 18.63 4.96
C SER A 88 2.55 19.30 4.89
N GLY A 89 1.96 19.66 6.04
CA GLY A 89 0.62 20.21 6.17
C GLY A 89 -0.46 19.13 6.29
N THR A 90 -1.65 19.51 6.73
CA THR A 90 -2.77 18.59 7.02
C THR A 90 -3.87 18.58 5.97
N ALA A 91 -3.89 19.57 5.07
CA ALA A 91 -4.92 19.64 4.03
C ALA A 91 -4.61 18.65 2.90
N ASP A 92 -5.57 17.79 2.56
CA ASP A 92 -5.48 16.88 1.42
C ASP A 92 -5.56 17.63 0.09
N ASN A 93 -4.40 18.07 -0.39
CA ASN A 93 -4.24 18.76 -1.65
C ASN A 93 -2.91 18.35 -2.32
N ALA A 94 -2.82 18.61 -3.63
CA ALA A 94 -1.67 18.21 -4.43
C ALA A 94 -0.32 18.71 -3.89
N THR A 95 -0.26 19.94 -3.38
CA THR A 95 0.97 20.54 -2.84
C THR A 95 1.45 19.79 -1.59
N ASN A 96 0.55 19.56 -0.63
CA ASN A 96 0.91 18.86 0.60
C ASN A 96 1.23 17.40 0.34
N GLN A 97 0.50 16.73 -0.56
CA GLN A 97 0.79 15.35 -0.93
C GLN A 97 2.16 15.23 -1.64
N ALA A 98 2.51 16.18 -2.51
CA ALA A 98 3.83 16.24 -3.14
C ALA A 98 4.94 16.48 -2.11
N ASN A 99 4.73 17.39 -1.15
CA ASN A 99 5.66 17.63 -0.06
C ASN A 99 5.85 16.39 0.84
N TRP A 100 4.76 15.67 1.13
CA TRP A 100 4.81 14.45 1.93
C TRP A 100 5.51 13.29 1.21
N ALA A 101 5.33 13.20 -0.12
CA ALA A 101 5.97 12.22 -0.98
C ALA A 101 7.43 12.58 -1.30
N ALA A 102 7.90 13.80 -1.02
CA ALA A 102 9.29 14.16 -1.20
C ALA A 102 10.22 13.34 -0.29
N TYR A 103 11.50 13.28 -0.67
CA TYR A 103 12.54 12.57 0.08
C TYR A 103 12.63 13.08 1.52
N ASP A 104 12.56 12.17 2.49
CA ASP A 104 12.63 12.48 3.92
C ASP A 104 13.66 11.57 4.63
N ALA A 105 14.84 12.13 4.88
CA ALA A 105 15.91 11.44 5.59
C ALA A 105 15.51 11.02 7.02
N SER A 106 14.63 11.77 7.68
CA SER A 106 14.18 11.46 9.05
C SER A 106 13.23 10.27 9.06
N ARG A 107 12.31 10.18 8.09
CA ARG A 107 11.43 9.02 7.89
C ARG A 107 12.24 7.76 7.56
N ILE A 108 13.25 7.86 6.71
CA ILE A 108 14.18 6.76 6.43
C ILE A 108 14.88 6.30 7.70
N ALA A 109 15.38 7.23 8.53
CA ALA A 109 16.04 6.89 9.78
C ALA A 109 15.10 6.17 10.77
N ILE A 110 13.82 6.59 10.85
CA ILE A 110 12.79 5.91 11.64
C ILE A 110 12.59 4.48 11.14
N TRP A 111 12.46 4.28 9.83
CA TRP A 111 12.30 2.94 9.27
C TRP A 111 13.50 2.04 9.50
N LYS A 112 14.72 2.56 9.34
CA LYS A 112 15.96 1.80 9.61
C LYS A 112 16.06 1.38 11.09
N ASP A 113 15.62 2.21 12.03
CA ASP A 113 15.56 1.86 13.46
C ASP A 113 14.56 0.71 13.74
N TYR A 114 13.38 0.73 13.11
CA TYR A 114 12.42 -0.38 13.24
C TYR A 114 12.87 -1.63 12.50
N TYR A 115 13.53 -1.50 11.35
CA TYR A 115 14.13 -2.61 10.60
C TYR A 115 15.12 -3.39 11.46
N GLN A 116 16.00 -2.70 12.17
CA GLN A 116 16.95 -3.34 13.08
C GLN A 116 16.24 -4.14 14.17
N THR A 117 15.10 -3.64 14.67
CA THR A 117 14.30 -4.38 15.65
C THR A 117 13.64 -5.62 15.03
N MET A 118 13.09 -5.48 13.82
CA MET A 118 12.49 -6.59 13.07
C MET A 118 13.50 -7.72 12.84
N VAL A 119 14.64 -7.42 12.19
CA VAL A 119 15.66 -8.41 11.85
C VAL A 119 16.33 -9.02 13.09
N ALA A 120 16.52 -8.25 14.15
CA ALA A 120 17.04 -8.78 15.42
C ALA A 120 16.05 -9.72 16.13
N THR A 121 14.75 -9.59 15.83
CA THR A 121 13.70 -10.46 16.38
C THR A 121 13.55 -11.73 15.53
N ASP A 122 13.52 -11.57 14.20
CA ASP A 122 13.49 -12.67 13.24
C ASP A 122 14.20 -12.24 11.95
N ALA A 123 15.34 -12.85 11.64
CA ALA A 123 16.12 -12.51 10.45
C ALA A 123 15.52 -13.04 9.14
N THR A 124 14.47 -13.87 9.22
CA THR A 124 13.78 -14.46 8.06
C THR A 124 12.49 -13.73 7.69
N LEU A 125 12.12 -12.67 8.43
CA LEU A 125 10.87 -11.96 8.20
C LEU A 125 10.78 -11.30 6.82
N TYR A 126 9.57 -11.05 6.35
CA TYR A 126 9.26 -10.18 5.22
C TYR A 126 8.88 -8.76 5.70
N PRO A 127 9.75 -7.74 5.52
CA PRO A 127 9.49 -6.37 5.96
C PRO A 127 8.92 -5.52 4.81
N ILE A 128 7.60 -5.55 4.61
CA ILE A 128 6.93 -4.86 3.50
C ILE A 128 6.44 -3.48 3.94
N LEU A 129 6.66 -2.46 3.11
CA LEU A 129 6.16 -1.10 3.31
C LEU A 129 5.19 -0.70 2.21
N GLU A 130 4.01 -0.22 2.60
CA GLU A 130 3.13 0.57 1.74
C GLU A 130 3.70 1.98 1.59
N HIS A 131 4.72 2.11 0.76
CA HIS A 131 5.60 3.28 0.70
C HIS A 131 5.63 3.82 -0.73
N PHE A 132 4.91 4.92 -0.97
CA PHE A 132 4.77 5.59 -2.26
C PHE A 132 5.48 6.95 -2.26
N ALA A 133 6.77 6.94 -1.94
CA ALA A 133 7.56 8.15 -1.69
C ALA A 133 8.44 8.49 -2.91
N ALA A 134 9.35 9.43 -2.76
CA ALA A 134 10.32 9.75 -3.79
C ALA A 134 11.13 8.50 -4.14
N TYR A 135 11.37 8.28 -5.43
CA TYR A 135 12.14 7.14 -5.94
C TYR A 135 13.48 6.93 -5.20
N GLN A 136 14.17 8.02 -4.85
CA GLN A 136 15.44 7.96 -4.10
C GLN A 136 15.26 7.33 -2.72
N GLU A 137 14.17 7.66 -2.01
CA GLU A 137 13.87 7.13 -0.69
C GLU A 137 13.46 5.65 -0.76
N GLU A 138 12.58 5.29 -1.70
CA GLU A 138 12.21 3.90 -1.94
C GLU A 138 13.44 3.05 -2.30
N THR A 139 14.34 3.58 -3.12
CA THR A 139 15.60 2.91 -3.48
C THR A 139 16.50 2.69 -2.26
N GLU A 140 16.61 3.69 -1.38
CA GLU A 140 17.42 3.57 -0.16
C GLU A 140 16.86 2.52 0.80
N LEU A 141 15.53 2.53 1.03
CA LEU A 141 14.86 1.56 1.89
C LEU A 141 14.90 0.15 1.30
N ALA A 142 14.65 0.03 -0.02
CA ALA A 142 14.77 -1.24 -0.73
C ALA A 142 16.19 -1.82 -0.64
N ASN A 143 17.22 -1.00 -0.85
CA ASN A 143 18.61 -1.45 -0.72
C ASN A 143 19.01 -1.75 0.73
N TYR A 144 18.31 -1.20 1.72
CA TYR A 144 18.51 -1.53 3.13
C TYR A 144 17.92 -2.89 3.52
N GLY A 145 16.94 -3.38 2.74
CA GLY A 145 16.32 -4.69 2.91
C GLY A 145 14.80 -4.67 3.07
N PHE A 146 14.17 -3.50 3.03
CA PHE A 146 12.71 -3.43 2.95
C PHE A 146 12.20 -3.90 1.60
N MET A 147 10.98 -4.44 1.58
CA MET A 147 10.23 -4.70 0.36
C MET A 147 9.18 -3.58 0.18
N ILE A 148 9.07 -3.00 -1.00
CA ILE A 148 8.25 -1.82 -1.26
C ILE A 148 7.09 -2.17 -2.19
N TRP A 149 5.89 -1.65 -1.89
CA TRP A 149 4.74 -1.78 -2.78
C TRP A 149 4.97 -1.13 -4.15
N GLY A 150 4.63 -1.87 -5.21
CA GLY A 150 4.76 -1.46 -6.60
C GLY A 150 3.41 -1.43 -7.30
N ASN A 151 2.70 -0.30 -7.21
CA ASN A 151 1.41 -0.14 -7.86
C ASN A 151 1.56 -0.15 -9.39
N MET A 152 0.96 -1.14 -10.05
CA MET A 152 0.90 -1.22 -11.51
C MET A 152 -0.55 -1.18 -12.03
N ASN A 153 -1.53 -0.83 -11.19
CA ASN A 153 -2.96 -0.95 -11.51
C ASN A 153 -3.39 -0.17 -12.74
N SER A 154 -2.95 1.07 -12.89
CA SER A 154 -3.30 1.89 -14.06
C SER A 154 -2.77 1.28 -15.37
N TYR A 155 -1.52 0.80 -15.37
CA TYR A 155 -0.88 0.20 -16.54
C TYR A 155 -1.52 -1.13 -16.93
N TYR A 156 -1.76 -2.02 -15.95
CA TYR A 156 -2.44 -3.29 -16.22
C TYR A 156 -3.88 -3.09 -16.65
N ASN A 157 -4.61 -2.12 -16.09
CA ASN A 157 -5.95 -1.77 -16.57
C ASN A 157 -5.93 -1.32 -18.03
N GLN A 158 -5.00 -0.44 -18.42
CA GLN A 158 -4.85 -0.03 -19.82
C GLN A 158 -4.60 -1.25 -20.73
N ALA A 159 -3.70 -2.13 -20.31
CA ALA A 159 -3.41 -3.37 -21.03
C ALA A 159 -4.63 -4.29 -21.13
N THR A 160 -5.32 -4.62 -20.04
CA THR A 160 -6.46 -5.56 -20.07
C THR A 160 -7.66 -5.00 -20.82
N MET A 161 -7.97 -3.71 -20.62
CA MET A 161 -9.04 -3.01 -21.34
C MET A 161 -8.75 -2.83 -22.83
N GLY A 162 -7.50 -3.06 -23.28
CA GLY A 162 -7.10 -2.87 -24.67
C GLY A 162 -7.11 -1.40 -25.08
N ARG A 163 -6.63 -0.54 -24.19
CA ARG A 163 -6.51 0.91 -24.38
C ARG A 163 -5.05 1.36 -24.40
N SER A 164 -4.81 2.50 -25.04
CA SER A 164 -3.50 3.13 -25.13
C SER A 164 -3.61 4.66 -25.05
N ASP A 165 -4.67 5.15 -24.41
CA ASP A 165 -4.96 6.58 -24.21
C ASP A 165 -4.27 7.14 -22.95
N ALA A 166 -3.66 6.26 -22.14
CA ALA A 166 -2.80 6.59 -21.01
C ALA A 166 -1.58 5.63 -20.98
N PRO A 167 -0.58 5.86 -20.11
CA PRO A 167 0.57 4.97 -19.99
C PRO A 167 0.18 3.50 -19.72
N TRP A 168 0.79 2.58 -20.45
CA TRP A 168 0.53 1.13 -20.38
C TRP A 168 1.83 0.31 -20.26
N ASP A 169 2.97 0.97 -20.03
CA ASP A 169 4.26 0.31 -19.89
C ASP A 169 4.33 -0.52 -18.59
N LEU A 170 4.48 -1.84 -18.74
CA LEU A 170 4.55 -2.79 -17.64
C LEU A 170 5.96 -2.95 -17.07
N SER A 171 6.98 -2.35 -17.70
CA SER A 171 8.39 -2.52 -17.32
C SER A 171 8.70 -2.05 -15.91
N TYR A 172 8.01 -1.01 -15.44
CA TYR A 172 8.21 -0.45 -14.10
C TYR A 172 7.78 -1.41 -12.95
N GLY A 173 7.09 -2.50 -13.29
CA GLY A 173 6.81 -3.63 -12.39
C GLY A 173 8.02 -4.54 -12.15
N TYR A 174 9.12 -4.37 -12.90
CA TYR A 174 10.37 -5.07 -12.69
C TYR A 174 11.33 -4.25 -11.80
N TYR A 175 11.93 -4.91 -10.81
CA TYR A 175 12.83 -4.24 -9.87
C TYR A 175 14.17 -3.83 -10.50
N GLY A 176 14.68 -4.60 -11.47
CA GLY A 176 16.04 -4.43 -12.00
C GLY A 176 16.19 -3.24 -12.95
N ALA A 177 17.41 -2.97 -13.41
CA ALA A 177 17.72 -1.81 -14.25
C ALA A 177 17.39 -2.00 -15.75
N SER A 178 17.22 -3.25 -16.19
CA SER A 178 16.97 -3.55 -17.60
C SER A 178 15.52 -3.24 -17.99
N TYR A 179 15.30 -2.93 -19.27
CA TYR A 179 13.98 -2.81 -19.89
C TYR A 179 13.05 -1.73 -19.34
N GLY A 180 13.54 -0.75 -18.55
CA GLY A 180 12.70 0.30 -17.95
C GLY A 180 12.26 0.01 -16.50
N GLY A 181 12.79 -1.04 -15.89
CA GLY A 181 12.55 -1.35 -14.47
C GLY A 181 13.15 -0.33 -13.50
N ARG A 182 12.96 -0.58 -12.20
CA ARG A 182 13.29 0.36 -11.12
C ARG A 182 14.78 0.53 -10.83
N GLY A 183 15.67 -0.28 -11.40
CA GLY A 183 17.12 -0.15 -11.15
C GLY A 183 17.57 -0.48 -9.73
N TRP A 184 16.79 -1.25 -8.98
CA TRP A 184 17.14 -1.69 -7.62
C TRP A 184 18.08 -2.88 -7.63
N ASN A 185 18.91 -2.99 -6.58
CA ASN A 185 19.95 -4.02 -6.48
C ASN A 185 19.39 -5.42 -6.17
N GLY A 186 18.17 -5.50 -5.63
CA GLY A 186 17.54 -6.74 -5.22
C GLY A 186 16.04 -6.77 -5.50
N PRO A 187 15.42 -7.96 -5.45
CA PRO A 187 14.01 -8.19 -5.77
C PRO A 187 13.07 -7.70 -4.65
N ASN A 188 13.23 -6.45 -4.24
CA ASN A 188 12.53 -5.85 -3.10
C ASN A 188 11.29 -5.05 -3.53
N LEU A 189 10.72 -5.39 -4.69
CA LEU A 189 9.51 -4.78 -5.22
C LEU A 189 8.35 -5.77 -5.15
N VAL A 190 7.36 -5.46 -4.31
CA VAL A 190 6.09 -6.18 -4.25
C VAL A 190 5.13 -5.53 -5.25
N ALA A 191 5.27 -5.88 -6.52
CA ALA A 191 4.39 -5.36 -7.56
C ALA A 191 2.99 -5.98 -7.46
N TYR A 192 1.97 -5.25 -7.88
CA TYR A 192 0.58 -5.72 -7.97
C TYR A 192 -0.17 -5.12 -9.16
N MET A 193 -1.11 -5.88 -9.74
CA MET A 193 -1.98 -5.41 -10.82
C MET A 193 -3.27 -4.76 -10.30
N GLU A 194 -3.71 -5.14 -9.10
CA GLU A 194 -4.84 -4.57 -8.39
C GLU A 194 -4.63 -4.79 -6.90
N SER A 195 -5.22 -3.93 -6.08
CA SER A 195 -5.21 -4.05 -4.62
C SER A 195 -6.62 -3.84 -4.07
N HIS A 196 -6.75 -3.78 -2.74
CA HIS A 196 -8.01 -3.44 -2.10
C HIS A 196 -8.40 -1.96 -2.23
N ASP A 197 -7.47 -1.10 -2.64
CA ASP A 197 -7.69 0.36 -2.76
C ASP A 197 -8.19 0.80 -4.14
N GLU A 198 -7.90 0.03 -5.20
CA GLU A 198 -8.25 0.39 -6.56
C GLU A 198 -9.22 -0.61 -7.21
N GLU A 199 -10.02 -0.10 -8.15
CA GLU A 199 -10.97 -0.94 -8.88
C GLU A 199 -10.29 -2.10 -9.64
N ARG A 200 -10.98 -3.24 -9.63
CA ARG A 200 -10.52 -4.52 -10.20
C ARG A 200 -10.39 -4.47 -11.71
N LEU A 201 -9.43 -5.22 -12.25
CA LEU A 201 -9.18 -5.32 -13.69
C LEU A 201 -10.41 -5.86 -14.43
N MET A 202 -11.05 -6.92 -13.91
CA MET A 202 -12.22 -7.49 -14.57
C MET A 202 -13.38 -6.51 -14.58
N TYR A 203 -13.68 -5.86 -13.45
CA TYR A 203 -14.70 -4.82 -13.38
C TYR A 203 -14.43 -3.71 -14.41
N LYS A 204 -13.18 -3.21 -14.52
CA LYS A 204 -12.85 -2.19 -15.54
C LYS A 204 -12.93 -2.72 -16.98
N ASN A 205 -12.60 -3.99 -17.24
CA ASN A 205 -12.78 -4.60 -18.55
C ASN A 205 -14.26 -4.56 -18.97
N GLU A 206 -15.19 -4.90 -18.08
CA GLU A 206 -16.64 -4.87 -18.36
C GLU A 206 -17.17 -3.46 -18.60
N GLN A 207 -16.74 -2.50 -17.77
CA GLN A 207 -17.25 -1.13 -17.88
C GLN A 207 -16.63 -0.35 -19.04
N TYR A 208 -15.33 -0.54 -19.28
CA TYR A 208 -14.53 0.38 -20.09
C TYR A 208 -13.68 -0.30 -21.18
N GLY A 209 -13.71 -1.64 -21.24
CA GLY A 209 -12.99 -2.43 -22.25
C GLY A 209 -13.31 -2.00 -23.68
N ASN A 210 -12.30 -2.10 -24.53
CA ASN A 210 -12.40 -1.75 -25.94
C ASN A 210 -13.17 -2.83 -26.73
N THR A 211 -13.84 -2.39 -27.78
CA THR A 211 -14.60 -3.24 -28.69
C THR A 211 -14.21 -2.91 -30.12
N ASN A 212 -14.03 -3.92 -30.97
CA ASN A 212 -13.76 -3.64 -32.37
C ASN A 212 -15.02 -3.11 -33.10
N ALA A 213 -14.82 -2.38 -34.20
CA ALA A 213 -15.92 -1.76 -34.95
C ALA A 213 -16.92 -2.77 -35.55
N SER A 214 -16.48 -4.01 -35.80
CA SER A 214 -17.33 -5.09 -36.30
C SER A 214 -18.11 -5.83 -35.20
N GLY A 215 -17.86 -5.54 -33.93
CA GLY A 215 -18.49 -6.21 -32.77
C GLY A 215 -18.06 -7.67 -32.55
N THR A 216 -17.14 -8.20 -33.36
CA THR A 216 -16.65 -9.58 -33.26
C THR A 216 -15.65 -9.79 -32.12
N TYR A 217 -15.11 -8.71 -31.56
CA TYR A 217 -14.24 -8.74 -30.39
C TYR A 217 -14.68 -7.68 -29.39
N ASN A 218 -15.08 -8.11 -28.20
CA ASN A 218 -15.64 -7.25 -27.17
C ASN A 218 -15.09 -7.64 -25.79
N ILE A 219 -14.13 -6.84 -25.30
CA ILE A 219 -13.48 -7.05 -23.99
C ILE A 219 -14.48 -6.96 -22.83
N ARG A 220 -15.63 -6.30 -23.04
CA ARG A 220 -16.65 -6.13 -22.00
C ARG A 220 -17.47 -7.38 -21.71
N THR A 221 -17.29 -8.44 -22.49
CA THR A 221 -17.91 -9.74 -22.19
C THR A 221 -17.05 -10.50 -21.19
N LEU A 222 -17.67 -11.20 -20.24
CA LEU A 222 -16.97 -11.99 -19.23
C LEU A 222 -15.89 -12.89 -19.84
N ALA A 223 -16.23 -13.64 -20.89
CA ALA A 223 -15.32 -14.56 -21.55
C ALA A 223 -14.07 -13.87 -22.13
N THR A 224 -14.24 -12.76 -22.87
CA THR A 224 -13.09 -12.04 -23.45
C THR A 224 -12.32 -11.27 -22.37
N GLY A 225 -12.99 -10.66 -21.40
CA GLY A 225 -12.34 -9.97 -20.28
C GLY A 225 -11.47 -10.90 -19.44
N LEU A 226 -11.94 -12.12 -19.15
CA LEU A 226 -11.16 -13.14 -18.46
C LEU A 226 -9.92 -13.56 -19.28
N GLN A 227 -10.04 -13.73 -20.59
CA GLN A 227 -8.87 -13.98 -21.46
C GLN A 227 -7.84 -12.84 -21.40
N ARG A 228 -8.28 -11.59 -21.22
CA ARG A 228 -7.37 -10.44 -21.04
C ARG A 228 -6.67 -10.46 -19.68
N ASN A 229 -7.39 -10.82 -18.62
CA ASN A 229 -6.80 -10.98 -17.30
C ASN A 229 -5.83 -12.17 -17.24
N GLU A 230 -6.13 -13.27 -17.94
CA GLU A 230 -5.22 -14.42 -18.10
C GLU A 230 -3.92 -13.99 -18.80
N LEU A 231 -4.02 -13.19 -19.88
CA LEU A 231 -2.84 -12.63 -20.55
C LEU A 231 -2.03 -11.71 -19.61
N ALA A 232 -2.69 -10.85 -18.86
CA ALA A 232 -2.02 -10.00 -17.87
C ALA A 232 -1.29 -10.83 -16.80
N ALA A 233 -1.93 -11.87 -16.27
CA ALA A 233 -1.34 -12.81 -15.32
C ALA A 233 -0.10 -13.51 -15.89
N ALA A 234 -0.16 -13.97 -17.15
CA ALA A 234 0.96 -14.62 -17.82
C ALA A 234 2.19 -13.70 -17.93
N LEU A 235 1.98 -12.40 -18.10
CA LEU A 235 3.06 -11.40 -18.10
C LEU A 235 3.52 -11.07 -16.67
N PHE A 236 2.59 -10.84 -15.75
CA PHE A 236 2.86 -10.36 -14.41
C PHE A 236 3.62 -11.37 -13.54
N PHE A 237 3.20 -12.64 -13.54
CA PHE A 237 3.82 -13.68 -12.70
C PHE A 237 5.15 -14.20 -13.25
N THR A 238 5.46 -13.91 -14.51
CA THR A 238 6.75 -14.27 -15.12
C THR A 238 7.81 -13.18 -14.96
N GLN A 239 7.42 -11.97 -14.57
CA GLN A 239 8.36 -10.92 -14.20
C GLN A 239 9.06 -11.27 -12.87
N PRO A 240 10.39 -11.14 -12.76
CA PRO A 240 11.11 -11.48 -11.53
C PRO A 240 10.76 -10.61 -10.32
N GLY A 241 10.70 -11.24 -9.16
CA GLY A 241 10.48 -10.62 -7.86
C GLY A 241 9.12 -10.98 -7.24
N PRO A 242 8.85 -10.50 -6.03
CA PRO A 242 7.59 -10.72 -5.33
C PRO A 242 6.40 -10.15 -6.12
N ARG A 243 5.29 -10.89 -6.13
CA ARG A 243 4.06 -10.53 -6.82
C ARG A 243 2.90 -10.68 -5.84
N MET A 244 2.09 -9.64 -5.70
CA MET A 244 0.90 -9.66 -4.86
C MET A 244 -0.35 -9.80 -5.75
N ILE A 245 -1.25 -10.67 -5.31
CA ILE A 245 -2.59 -10.84 -5.85
C ILE A 245 -3.56 -10.45 -4.74
N TRP A 246 -4.54 -9.62 -5.05
CA TRP A 246 -5.62 -9.35 -4.11
C TRP A 246 -6.71 -10.42 -4.24
N GLN A 247 -7.36 -10.76 -3.12
CA GLN A 247 -8.29 -11.88 -3.03
C GLN A 247 -9.33 -11.85 -4.16
N PHE A 248 -9.51 -13.01 -4.80
CA PHE A 248 -10.37 -13.25 -5.96
C PHE A 248 -9.92 -12.62 -7.28
N GLY A 249 -8.79 -11.94 -7.31
CA GLY A 249 -8.16 -11.50 -8.57
C GLY A 249 -7.76 -12.70 -9.45
N GLU A 250 -7.42 -13.84 -8.84
CA GLU A 250 -7.06 -15.09 -9.53
C GLU A 250 -8.20 -15.75 -10.30
N VAL A 251 -9.45 -15.44 -9.93
CA VAL A 251 -10.67 -15.90 -10.63
C VAL A 251 -11.33 -14.79 -11.45
N GLY A 252 -10.71 -13.61 -11.54
CA GLY A 252 -11.23 -12.47 -12.28
C GLY A 252 -12.52 -11.91 -11.69
N TYR A 253 -12.58 -11.72 -10.36
CA TYR A 253 -13.75 -11.13 -9.70
C TYR A 253 -14.15 -9.78 -10.32
N ASP A 254 -15.40 -9.67 -10.74
CA ASP A 254 -15.93 -8.64 -11.62
C ASP A 254 -16.79 -7.59 -10.90
N TYR A 255 -16.94 -7.69 -9.58
CA TYR A 255 -17.62 -6.68 -8.79
C TYR A 255 -16.69 -5.51 -8.43
N SER A 256 -17.26 -4.30 -8.39
CA SER A 256 -16.57 -3.11 -7.87
C SER A 256 -16.14 -3.34 -6.43
N ILE A 257 -15.01 -2.73 -6.05
CA ILE A 257 -14.53 -2.71 -4.65
C ILE A 257 -15.50 -2.04 -3.68
N ASN A 258 -16.47 -1.28 -4.21
CA ASN A 258 -17.51 -0.59 -3.46
C ASN A 258 -18.83 -1.40 -3.40
N THR A 259 -18.78 -2.69 -3.73
CA THR A 259 -19.95 -3.57 -3.67
C THR A 259 -20.10 -4.16 -2.27
N CYS A 260 -21.24 -3.90 -1.63
CA CYS A 260 -21.60 -4.43 -0.32
C CYS A 260 -22.00 -5.91 -0.39
N ALA A 261 -22.08 -6.56 0.78
CA ALA A 261 -22.44 -7.98 0.89
C ALA A 261 -23.86 -8.30 0.37
N ASP A 262 -24.74 -7.31 0.27
CA ASP A 262 -26.08 -7.43 -0.31
C ASP A 262 -26.11 -7.21 -1.83
N GLY A 263 -24.94 -7.04 -2.46
CA GLY A 263 -24.79 -6.81 -3.91
C GLY A 263 -25.00 -5.36 -4.34
N THR A 264 -25.26 -4.43 -3.42
CA THR A 264 -25.39 -3.01 -3.78
C THR A 264 -24.02 -2.36 -3.99
N THR A 265 -23.82 -1.71 -5.13
CA THR A 265 -22.60 -0.94 -5.39
C THR A 265 -22.81 0.53 -5.03
N ILE A 266 -22.04 1.02 -4.06
CA ILE A 266 -22.08 2.42 -3.62
C ILE A 266 -21.25 3.26 -4.58
N LYS A 267 -21.91 4.14 -5.33
CA LYS A 267 -21.25 5.16 -6.15
C LYS A 267 -20.94 6.35 -5.25
N ASN A 268 -19.66 6.71 -5.10
CA ASN A 268 -19.14 7.84 -4.31
C ASN A 268 -18.75 7.54 -2.86
N VAL A 269 -18.00 6.47 -2.60
CA VAL A 269 -17.12 6.47 -1.43
C VAL A 269 -15.87 7.24 -1.87
N SER A 270 -15.54 8.37 -1.22
CA SER A 270 -14.24 9.00 -1.47
C SER A 270 -13.18 7.93 -1.19
N GLU A 271 -12.29 7.66 -2.16
CA GLU A 271 -11.33 6.55 -2.30
C GLU A 271 -10.34 6.31 -1.12
N LYS A 272 -10.64 6.80 0.09
CA LYS A 272 -9.76 6.72 1.25
C LYS A 272 -10.43 6.45 2.59
N LYS A 273 -11.76 6.36 2.67
CA LYS A 273 -12.44 6.35 3.98
C LYS A 273 -13.13 5.07 4.42
N MET A 274 -13.25 4.04 3.61
CA MET A 274 -13.67 2.73 4.09
C MET A 274 -13.17 1.65 3.14
N ASN A 275 -12.26 0.79 3.62
CA ASN A 275 -12.29 -0.67 3.49
C ASN A 275 -10.96 -1.28 4.00
N GLU A 276 -10.60 -1.03 5.26
CA GLU A 276 -9.71 -1.95 5.99
C GLU A 276 -10.51 -3.21 6.36
N ILE A 277 -10.93 -3.98 5.36
CA ILE A 277 -11.40 -5.34 5.55
C ILE A 277 -10.20 -6.22 5.29
N PHE A 278 -9.49 -6.55 6.38
CA PHE A 278 -8.55 -7.66 6.54
C PHE A 278 -8.08 -8.30 5.22
N ALA A 279 -6.93 -7.85 4.71
CA ALA A 279 -6.16 -8.68 3.79
C ALA A 279 -5.57 -9.83 4.61
N VAL A 280 -6.31 -10.94 4.71
CA VAL A 280 -5.74 -12.20 5.18
C VAL A 280 -4.91 -12.75 4.03
N ALA A 281 -3.58 -12.61 4.13
CA ALA A 281 -2.67 -13.41 3.33
C ALA A 281 -2.86 -14.88 3.73
N ALA A 282 -3.43 -15.68 2.83
CA ALA A 282 -3.45 -17.13 2.92
C ALA A 282 -2.09 -17.71 2.48
#